data_AF-A0A7C6J1I3-F1
#
_entry.id   AF-A0A7C6J1I3-F1
#
_cell.length_a   1.000
_cell.length_b   1.000
_cell.length_c   1.000
_cell.angle_alpha   90.00
_cell.angle_beta   90.00
_cell.angle_gamma   90.00
#
_symmetry.space_group_name_H-M   'P 1'
#
loop_
_entity.id
_entity.type
_entity.pdbx_description
1 polymer ?
#
loop_
_entity_poly.entity_id
_entity_poly.type
_entity_poly.pdbx_seq_one_letter_code
_entity_poly.pdbx_strand_id
1 'polypeptide(L)'
;MKRVFIILLVVFVSILGGCTNGSTAAHEKAKGIIEENLPEYLFEDIDLAKLAELAEADIEWKSSNTAILTNDGKFGEALEDTVTLKATITIKGAKQTYNFVIKTVKQLENNFSVAWEYFRGFIKSPTGLNLNLKTSYLNKYTARYESSDESILTNEGVITKREYDQTVTLTTIITYEGVDMKYTSEVTVAAFSDGEKARMIHDWLPSQVELYLDGLADRLPTTHPQLGGRISYYSVIPGLIKTDGRIIKPVETIDATIEATIVTGIATTTYIFNLDEFGGATEEEFLDQWLSNLLPEEFLGSQHFFDPVYRDGVLVDYSFRAQIRTNDYGVVNLVTGQDPVIHTDYLITGTDLRYLTNWDTANNRPAARPVPTQEVLDRDLYPGYVVPNDDNVLWVVIHETGMPAAGNNAVRLSQLMRSKIGDDSNRSSWHFSVDEYHIQQNMPLDVRGWHAGGNVQSKYWGHNSNSIGIEMCINNDGNYEGAMNNNAKLVAYLLDLYNLSMINIKRHYDSVGKICPNIMINTNRYYEFLELVSTEVLARKYLKDATVNWTISDPDLLIPLGNGIYASKPQTEAKEVIFTLDVVKGSYTFHKDFKVTINPSDSGK
;
A
#
# COMPACT_ATOMS: atom_id res chain seq x y z
N MET A 1 5.73 29.56 27.50
CA MET A 1 4.41 29.49 26.83
C MET A 1 4.62 29.42 25.32
N LYS A 2 4.68 28.20 24.77
CA LYS A 2 4.63 27.92 23.33
C LYS A 2 3.52 26.88 23.16
N ARG A 3 2.49 27.24 22.41
CA ARG A 3 1.33 26.37 22.13
C ARG A 3 1.76 25.36 21.06
N VAL A 4 1.73 24.08 21.41
CA VAL A 4 1.88 22.97 20.48
C VAL A 4 0.54 22.81 19.76
N PHE A 5 0.53 23.00 18.45
CA PHE A 5 -0.61 22.69 17.60
C PHE A 5 -0.62 21.18 17.35
N ILE A 6 -1.61 20.49 17.92
CA ILE A 6 -1.93 19.10 17.58
C ILE A 6 -2.69 19.14 16.26
N ILE A 7 -2.07 18.69 15.18
CA ILE A 7 -2.75 18.44 13.90
C ILE A 7 -3.34 17.03 13.99
N LEU A 8 -4.66 16.97 14.17
CA LEU A 8 -5.43 15.73 14.09
C LEU A 8 -5.54 15.35 12.61
N LEU A 9 -4.81 14.31 12.19
CA LEU A 9 -4.91 13.75 10.84
C LEU A 9 -6.14 12.83 10.77
N VAL A 10 -7.26 13.35 10.26
CA VAL A 10 -8.46 12.54 9.99
C VAL A 10 -8.24 11.81 8.65
N VAL A 11 -8.15 10.49 8.72
CA VAL A 11 -8.08 9.60 7.55
C VAL A 11 -9.43 9.60 6.84
N PHE A 12 -9.51 10.22 5.66
CA PHE A 12 -10.65 10.12 4.77
C PHE A 12 -10.55 8.84 3.94
N VAL A 13 -11.33 7.82 4.28
CA VAL A 13 -11.61 6.69 3.39
C VAL A 13 -12.77 7.11 2.48
N SER A 14 -12.46 7.66 1.30
CA SER A 14 -13.48 7.99 0.29
C SER A 14 -13.68 6.82 -0.66
N ILE A 15 -14.71 6.01 -0.40
CA ILE A 15 -15.28 5.07 -1.37
C ILE A 15 -16.16 5.88 -2.33
N LEU A 16 -15.69 6.08 -3.56
CA LEU A 16 -16.51 6.63 -4.65
C LEU A 16 -17.00 5.48 -5.54
N GLY A 17 -18.19 4.96 -5.19
CA GLY A 17 -19.03 4.12 -6.05
C GLY A 17 -20.32 4.86 -6.37
N GLY A 18 -20.80 4.72 -7.61
CA GLY A 18 -21.94 5.45 -8.19
C GLY A 18 -23.19 5.59 -7.30
N CYS A 19 -23.84 6.75 -7.44
CA CYS A 19 -24.87 7.34 -6.58
C CYS A 19 -26.23 6.60 -6.48
N THR A 20 -26.28 5.28 -6.57
CA THR A 20 -27.48 4.51 -6.18
C THR A 20 -27.19 3.39 -5.18
N ASN A 21 -25.96 2.87 -5.12
CA ASN A 21 -25.56 1.84 -4.15
C ASN A 21 -24.98 2.40 -2.84
N GLY A 22 -24.41 3.61 -2.88
CA GLY A 22 -23.78 4.23 -1.70
C GLY A 22 -24.76 4.63 -0.60
N SER A 23 -26.01 4.98 -0.96
CA SER A 23 -27.04 5.33 0.03
C SER A 23 -27.47 4.10 0.83
N THR A 24 -27.73 2.97 0.17
CA THR A 24 -28.14 1.73 0.84
C THR A 24 -27.02 1.18 1.72
N ALA A 25 -25.77 1.18 1.23
CA ALA A 25 -24.63 0.76 2.03
C ALA A 25 -24.41 1.64 3.28
N ALA A 26 -24.66 2.96 3.17
CA ALA A 26 -24.58 3.87 4.32
C ALA A 26 -25.70 3.63 5.35
N HIS A 27 -26.94 3.33 4.90
CA HIS A 27 -28.03 3.00 5.81
C HIS A 27 -27.81 1.65 6.50
N GLU A 28 -27.28 0.64 5.79
CA GLU A 28 -26.93 -0.65 6.40
C GLU A 28 -25.75 -0.53 7.37
N LYS A 29 -24.76 0.33 7.08
CA LYS A 29 -23.68 0.66 8.04
C LYS A 29 -24.25 1.32 9.31
N ALA A 30 -25.10 2.33 9.15
CA ALA A 30 -25.73 3.03 10.28
C ALA A 30 -26.62 2.07 11.11
N LYS A 31 -27.40 1.22 10.44
CA LYS A 31 -28.18 0.15 11.08
C LYS A 31 -27.29 -0.79 11.88
N GLY A 32 -26.18 -1.26 11.31
CA GLY A 32 -25.22 -2.14 11.99
C GLY A 32 -24.65 -1.49 13.26
N ILE A 33 -24.25 -0.22 13.19
CA ILE A 33 -23.77 0.55 14.35
C ILE A 33 -24.85 0.63 15.43
N ILE A 34 -26.11 0.91 15.05
CA ILE A 34 -27.22 0.96 16.00
C ILE A 34 -27.48 -0.42 16.63
N GLU A 35 -27.47 -1.49 15.84
CA GLU A 35 -27.67 -2.87 16.32
C GLU A 35 -26.58 -3.30 17.31
N GLU A 36 -25.32 -2.92 17.06
CA GLU A 36 -24.19 -3.25 17.94
C GLU A 36 -24.18 -2.45 19.25
N ASN A 37 -24.76 -1.25 19.25
CA ASN A 37 -24.71 -0.32 20.38
C ASN A 37 -26.03 -0.22 21.16
N LEU A 38 -27.14 -0.74 20.63
CA LEU A 38 -28.37 -0.92 21.40
C LEU A 38 -28.22 -2.09 22.39
N PRO A 39 -28.74 -1.95 23.62
CA PRO A 39 -28.72 -3.05 24.57
C PRO A 39 -29.74 -4.12 24.13
N GLU A 40 -29.38 -5.40 24.26
CA GLU A 40 -30.33 -6.51 24.04
C GLU A 40 -31.48 -6.48 25.06
N TYR A 41 -31.17 -6.00 26.28
CA TYR A 41 -32.11 -5.88 27.39
C TYR A 41 -32.15 -4.47 27.95
N LEU A 42 -33.34 -3.95 28.18
CA LEU A 42 -33.54 -2.59 28.69
C LEU A 42 -33.50 -2.56 30.22
N PHE A 43 -32.49 -1.88 30.77
CA PHE A 43 -32.29 -1.72 32.22
C PHE A 43 -32.14 -0.27 32.68
N GLU A 44 -31.84 0.64 31.75
CA GLU A 44 -31.60 2.06 32.02
C GLU A 44 -31.95 2.91 30.78
N ASP A 45 -31.87 4.23 30.93
CA ASP A 45 -32.03 5.17 29.82
C ASP A 45 -31.06 4.87 28.68
N ILE A 46 -31.54 4.95 27.44
CA ILE A 46 -30.71 4.87 26.24
C ILE A 46 -30.37 6.29 25.78
N ASP A 47 -29.07 6.58 25.62
CA ASP A 47 -28.62 7.81 24.99
C ASP A 47 -28.76 7.74 23.46
N LEU A 48 -29.99 7.98 22.99
CA LEU A 48 -30.33 7.94 21.56
C LEU A 48 -29.62 9.02 20.73
N ALA A 49 -29.18 10.11 21.37
CA ALA A 49 -28.42 11.18 20.70
C ALA A 49 -27.00 10.71 20.38
N LYS A 50 -26.34 10.05 21.34
CA LYS A 50 -25.01 9.44 21.11
C LYS A 50 -25.03 8.36 20.04
N LEU A 51 -26.11 7.57 19.96
CA LEU A 51 -26.28 6.58 18.89
C LEU A 51 -26.38 7.22 17.50
N ALA A 52 -27.09 8.36 17.39
CA ALA A 52 -27.15 9.11 16.14
C ALA A 52 -25.78 9.68 15.74
N GLU A 53 -24.98 10.16 16.70
CA GLU A 53 -23.61 10.62 16.47
C GLU A 53 -22.70 9.49 15.98
N LEU A 54 -22.70 8.33 16.67
CA LEU A 54 -21.92 7.16 16.28
C LEU A 54 -22.29 6.63 14.89
N ALA A 55 -23.58 6.67 14.55
CA ALA A 55 -24.09 6.25 13.25
C ALA A 55 -23.86 7.28 12.14
N GLU A 56 -23.33 8.47 12.46
CA GLU A 56 -23.14 9.59 11.54
C GLU A 56 -24.41 9.94 10.74
N ALA A 57 -25.58 9.88 11.38
CA ALA A 57 -26.87 10.02 10.71
C ALA A 57 -27.90 10.78 11.53
N ASP A 58 -28.83 11.46 10.85
CA ASP A 58 -30.01 12.06 11.48
C ASP A 58 -31.07 10.98 11.69
N ILE A 59 -31.49 10.75 12.95
CA ILE A 59 -32.42 9.66 13.29
C ILE A 59 -33.64 10.19 14.03
N GLU A 60 -34.82 9.87 13.52
CA GLU A 60 -36.09 10.05 14.21
C GLU A 60 -36.49 8.72 14.90
N TRP A 61 -36.70 8.75 16.22
CA TRP A 61 -37.02 7.57 17.02
C TRP A 61 -38.51 7.50 17.39
N LYS A 62 -39.08 6.30 17.37
CA LYS A 62 -40.44 6.04 17.85
C LYS A 62 -40.52 4.71 18.58
N SER A 63 -40.84 4.76 19.86
CA SER A 63 -41.09 3.58 20.68
C SER A 63 -42.48 2.98 20.42
N SER A 64 -42.59 1.65 20.46
CA SER A 64 -43.86 0.94 20.43
C SER A 64 -44.66 1.10 21.72
N ASN A 65 -43.99 1.42 22.83
CA ASN A 65 -44.62 1.61 24.14
C ASN A 65 -43.84 2.65 24.97
N THR A 66 -44.32 3.90 24.96
CA THR A 66 -43.66 5.03 25.63
C THR A 66 -43.73 4.99 27.15
N ALA A 67 -44.53 4.08 27.74
CA ALA A 67 -44.51 3.84 29.19
C ALA A 67 -43.28 3.02 29.62
N ILE A 68 -42.73 2.20 28.72
CA ILE A 68 -41.53 1.38 28.96
C ILE A 68 -40.27 2.13 28.52
N LEU A 69 -40.31 2.76 27.34
CA LEU A 69 -39.19 3.50 26.78
C LEU A 69 -39.71 4.68 25.98
N THR A 70 -39.41 5.90 26.37
CA THR A 70 -39.87 7.10 25.64
C THR A 70 -39.15 7.24 24.29
N ASN A 71 -39.67 8.09 23.42
CA ASN A 71 -39.02 8.40 22.14
C ASN A 71 -37.66 9.10 22.30
N ASP A 72 -37.40 9.66 23.48
CA ASP A 72 -36.12 10.30 23.84
C ASP A 72 -35.20 9.34 24.61
N GLY A 73 -35.55 8.05 24.68
CA GLY A 73 -34.72 7.02 25.30
C GLY A 73 -34.84 6.93 26.82
N LYS A 74 -35.84 7.56 27.44
CA LYS A 74 -36.05 7.46 28.89
C LYS A 74 -36.74 6.17 29.27
N PHE A 75 -36.14 5.42 30.19
CA PHE A 75 -36.64 4.15 30.68
C PHE A 75 -37.70 4.35 31.76
N GLY A 76 -38.83 3.64 31.64
CA GLY A 76 -39.92 3.60 32.61
C GLY A 76 -40.06 2.22 33.27
N GLU A 77 -41.24 1.90 33.82
CA GLU A 77 -41.49 0.57 34.37
C GLU A 77 -41.83 -0.45 33.28
N ALA A 78 -41.20 -1.63 33.34
CA ALA A 78 -41.41 -2.70 32.38
C ALA A 78 -42.64 -3.56 32.73
N LEU A 79 -43.65 -3.56 31.86
CA LEU A 79 -44.89 -4.34 32.01
C LEU A 79 -45.13 -5.38 30.89
N GLU A 80 -44.25 -5.48 29.89
CA GLU A 80 -44.36 -6.35 28.70
C GLU A 80 -43.03 -7.04 28.38
N ASP A 81 -43.03 -8.14 27.62
CA ASP A 81 -41.83 -8.95 27.37
C ASP A 81 -40.78 -8.24 26.49
N THR A 82 -41.20 -7.37 25.58
CA THR A 82 -40.32 -6.59 24.69
C THR A 82 -40.88 -5.20 24.41
N VAL A 83 -40.00 -4.27 24.02
CA VAL A 83 -40.35 -2.96 23.45
C VAL A 83 -39.62 -2.79 22.12
N THR A 84 -40.28 -2.23 21.11
CA THR A 84 -39.68 -2.00 19.78
C THR A 84 -39.37 -0.52 19.58
N LEU A 85 -38.12 -0.19 19.28
CA LEU A 85 -37.68 1.14 18.86
C LEU A 85 -37.61 1.18 17.34
N LYS A 86 -38.45 2.02 16.73
CA LYS A 86 -38.43 2.30 15.30
C LYS A 86 -37.52 3.49 15.04
N ALA A 87 -36.47 3.29 14.25
CA ALA A 87 -35.56 4.34 13.79
C ALA A 87 -35.89 4.70 12.34
N THR A 88 -36.11 5.98 12.06
CA THR A 88 -36.13 6.52 10.70
C THR A 88 -34.85 7.31 10.47
N ILE A 89 -33.91 6.67 9.77
CA ILE A 89 -32.57 7.17 9.50
C ILE A 89 -32.60 8.00 8.22
N THR A 90 -32.00 9.20 8.25
CA THR A 90 -31.88 10.11 7.11
C THR A 90 -30.40 10.35 6.78
N ILE A 91 -29.97 9.95 5.59
CA ILE A 91 -28.60 10.20 5.09
C ILE A 91 -28.70 10.89 3.73
N LYS A 92 -28.12 12.10 3.62
CA LYS A 92 -28.11 12.91 2.39
C LYS A 92 -29.50 13.08 1.74
N GLY A 93 -30.55 13.16 2.56
CA GLY A 93 -31.93 13.37 2.13
C GLY A 93 -32.73 12.10 1.81
N ALA A 94 -32.10 10.92 1.75
CA ALA A 94 -32.80 9.64 1.64
C ALA A 94 -33.18 9.12 3.04
N LYS A 95 -34.42 8.60 3.20
CA LYS A 95 -34.93 8.06 4.47
C LYS A 95 -35.14 6.55 4.37
N GLN A 96 -34.65 5.80 5.36
CA GLN A 96 -34.96 4.38 5.54
C GLN A 96 -35.34 4.09 6.99
N THR A 97 -36.13 3.04 7.22
CA THR A 97 -36.72 2.75 8.52
C THR A 97 -36.41 1.33 8.96
N TYR A 98 -36.03 1.20 10.23
CA TYR A 98 -35.68 -0.07 10.86
C TYR A 98 -36.38 -0.21 12.22
N ASN A 99 -36.68 -1.44 12.62
CA ASN A 99 -37.28 -1.75 13.92
C ASN A 99 -36.27 -2.57 14.73
N PHE A 100 -36.00 -2.13 15.96
CA PHE A 100 -35.12 -2.80 16.90
C PHE A 100 -35.94 -3.29 18.07
N VAL A 101 -35.97 -4.60 18.28
CA VAL A 101 -36.69 -5.23 19.39
C VAL A 101 -35.75 -5.36 20.57
N ILE A 102 -36.14 -4.79 21.71
CA ILE A 102 -35.39 -4.81 22.96
C ILE A 102 -36.19 -5.61 23.99
N LYS A 103 -35.55 -6.58 24.65
CA LYS A 103 -36.19 -7.38 25.70
C LYS A 103 -36.28 -6.58 26.99
N THR A 104 -37.31 -6.81 27.81
CA THR A 104 -37.45 -6.12 29.09
C THR A 104 -37.26 -7.05 30.29
N VAL A 105 -37.15 -6.43 31.47
CA VAL A 105 -36.94 -7.07 32.77
C VAL A 105 -38.05 -8.06 33.16
N LYS A 106 -39.26 -7.93 32.61
CA LYS A 106 -40.41 -8.80 32.96
C LYS A 106 -40.18 -10.27 32.55
N GLN A 107 -39.37 -10.52 31.53
CA GLN A 107 -39.11 -11.87 31.02
C GLN A 107 -38.10 -12.67 31.87
N LEU A 108 -37.49 -12.06 32.87
CA LEU A 108 -36.41 -12.60 33.70
C LEU A 108 -36.92 -12.89 35.13
N GLU A 109 -37.71 -13.94 35.33
CA GLU A 109 -38.39 -14.24 36.62
C GLU A 109 -37.49 -14.76 37.78
N ASN A 110 -36.18 -14.50 37.76
CA ASN A 110 -35.29 -14.81 38.90
C ASN A 110 -34.42 -13.60 39.24
N ASN A 111 -34.40 -13.19 40.51
CA ASN A 111 -33.68 -12.01 41.03
C ASN A 111 -32.22 -11.93 40.54
N PHE A 112 -31.51 -13.06 40.50
CA PHE A 112 -30.12 -13.09 40.01
C PHE A 112 -29.98 -13.09 38.48
N SER A 113 -30.96 -13.62 37.74
CA SER A 113 -30.94 -13.61 36.27
C SER A 113 -31.03 -12.19 35.72
N VAL A 114 -31.87 -11.34 36.32
CA VAL A 114 -31.94 -9.92 35.95
C VAL A 114 -30.60 -9.21 36.17
N ALA A 115 -30.01 -9.40 37.34
CA ALA A 115 -28.74 -8.78 37.68
C ALA A 115 -27.61 -9.30 36.77
N TRP A 116 -27.61 -10.60 36.45
CA TRP A 116 -26.66 -11.19 35.53
C TRP A 116 -26.74 -10.57 34.14
N GLU A 117 -27.94 -10.46 33.57
CA GLU A 117 -28.13 -9.84 32.25
C GLU A 117 -27.68 -8.37 32.21
N TYR A 118 -27.84 -7.63 33.31
CA TYR A 118 -27.27 -6.28 33.44
C TYR A 118 -25.73 -6.30 33.42
N PHE A 119 -25.09 -7.07 34.32
CA PHE A 119 -23.63 -7.07 34.44
C PHE A 119 -22.92 -7.64 33.21
N ARG A 120 -23.46 -8.69 32.60
CA ARG A 120 -22.89 -9.30 31.39
C ARG A 120 -22.89 -8.34 30.19
N GLY A 121 -23.80 -7.35 30.15
CA GLY A 121 -23.84 -6.34 29.09
C GLY A 121 -22.55 -5.52 28.99
N PHE A 122 -21.76 -5.46 30.06
CA PHE A 122 -20.48 -4.77 30.16
C PHE A 122 -19.27 -5.70 29.90
N ILE A 123 -19.48 -7.00 29.74
CA ILE A 123 -18.44 -7.99 29.43
C ILE A 123 -18.41 -8.18 27.90
N LYS A 124 -17.70 -7.31 27.19
CA LYS A 124 -17.56 -7.37 25.72
C LYS A 124 -16.52 -8.42 25.32
N SER A 125 -16.84 -9.24 24.32
CA SER A 125 -15.97 -10.29 23.78
C SER A 125 -16.29 -10.55 22.29
N PRO A 126 -15.30 -10.63 21.38
CA PRO A 126 -13.89 -10.32 21.63
C PRO A 126 -13.69 -8.83 21.95
N THR A 127 -12.64 -8.48 22.69
CA THR A 127 -12.32 -7.09 23.03
C THR A 127 -10.87 -6.74 22.78
N GLY A 128 -10.63 -5.56 22.20
CA GLY A 128 -9.32 -4.93 22.11
C GLY A 128 -9.13 -3.77 23.08
N LEU A 129 -10.09 -3.55 23.98
CA LEU A 129 -10.13 -2.43 24.94
C LEU A 129 -10.44 -2.94 26.36
N ASN A 130 -10.07 -2.14 27.36
CA ASN A 130 -10.43 -2.40 28.75
C ASN A 130 -11.96 -2.46 28.92
N LEU A 131 -12.43 -3.38 29.75
CA LEU A 131 -13.84 -3.56 30.09
C LEU A 131 -14.26 -2.57 31.17
N ASN A 132 -15.35 -1.85 30.94
CA ASN A 132 -15.94 -0.96 31.95
C ASN A 132 -16.94 -1.74 32.83
N LEU A 133 -16.41 -2.62 33.67
CA LEU A 133 -17.18 -3.53 34.51
C LEU A 133 -17.98 -2.76 35.57
N LYS A 134 -19.28 -3.07 35.71
CA LYS A 134 -20.16 -2.44 36.71
C LYS A 134 -20.19 -3.25 38.00
N THR A 135 -20.15 -2.58 39.14
CA THR A 135 -20.12 -3.25 40.45
C THR A 135 -21.42 -3.13 41.24
N SER A 136 -22.42 -2.42 40.72
CA SER A 136 -23.71 -2.22 41.39
C SER A 136 -24.87 -2.13 40.41
N TYR A 137 -26.03 -2.65 40.79
CA TYR A 137 -27.28 -2.53 40.04
C TYR A 137 -28.47 -2.29 40.98
N LEU A 138 -29.30 -1.29 40.67
CA LEU A 138 -30.49 -0.86 41.43
C LEU A 138 -30.27 -0.62 42.94
N ASN A 139 -29.02 -0.39 43.38
CA ASN A 139 -28.62 -0.33 44.80
C ASN A 139 -29.03 -1.58 45.62
N LYS A 140 -29.34 -2.69 44.96
CA LYS A 140 -29.77 -3.95 45.58
C LYS A 140 -28.78 -5.07 45.33
N TYR A 141 -28.17 -5.06 44.16
CA TYR A 141 -27.18 -6.05 43.73
C TYR A 141 -25.81 -5.41 43.72
N THR A 142 -24.82 -6.13 44.24
CA THR A 142 -23.40 -5.80 44.03
C THR A 142 -22.75 -6.90 43.22
N ALA A 143 -21.76 -6.54 42.42
CA ALA A 143 -20.97 -7.49 41.65
C ALA A 143 -19.48 -7.28 41.92
N ARG A 144 -18.76 -8.39 42.01
CA ARG A 144 -17.31 -8.45 41.91
C ARG A 144 -16.91 -9.45 40.84
N TYR A 145 -15.70 -9.33 40.35
CA TYR A 145 -15.20 -10.12 39.24
C TYR A 145 -13.93 -10.86 39.67
N GLU A 146 -13.79 -12.10 39.22
CA GLU A 146 -12.63 -12.95 39.44
C GLU A 146 -12.19 -13.51 38.08
N SER A 147 -11.05 -13.03 37.60
CA SER A 147 -10.40 -13.51 36.38
C SER A 147 -9.63 -14.79 36.66
N SER A 148 -9.69 -15.75 35.72
CA SER A 148 -8.85 -16.95 35.78
C SER A 148 -7.37 -16.67 35.48
N ASP A 149 -7.05 -15.52 34.87
CA ASP A 149 -5.67 -15.09 34.57
C ASP A 149 -5.58 -13.55 34.51
N GLU A 150 -5.14 -12.94 35.61
CA GLU A 150 -4.95 -11.48 35.70
C GLU A 150 -3.80 -10.94 34.83
N SER A 151 -2.95 -11.81 34.25
CA SER A 151 -1.96 -11.38 33.25
C SER A 151 -2.57 -11.12 31.87
N ILE A 152 -3.86 -11.46 31.67
CA ILE A 152 -4.63 -11.24 30.45
C ILE A 152 -5.72 -10.19 30.69
N LEU A 153 -6.49 -10.35 31.76
CA LEU A 153 -7.61 -9.47 32.14
C LEU A 153 -7.66 -9.38 33.67
N THR A 154 -7.50 -8.19 34.24
CA THR A 154 -7.62 -7.99 35.70
C THR A 154 -9.08 -8.01 36.17
N ASN A 155 -9.30 -8.12 37.47
CA ASN A 155 -10.63 -8.10 38.07
C ASN A 155 -11.35 -6.75 37.90
N GLU A 156 -10.61 -5.68 37.61
CA GLU A 156 -11.11 -4.34 37.30
C GLU A 156 -11.40 -4.13 35.81
N GLY A 157 -11.14 -5.13 34.97
CA GLY A 157 -11.41 -5.06 33.53
C GLY A 157 -10.24 -4.53 32.69
N VAL A 158 -9.03 -4.41 33.24
CA VAL A 158 -7.85 -3.97 32.48
C VAL A 158 -7.27 -5.14 31.70
N ILE A 159 -7.09 -4.99 30.38
CA ILE A 159 -6.55 -6.05 29.52
C ILE A 159 -5.05 -5.89 29.25
N THR A 160 -4.37 -7.00 28.99
CA THR A 160 -3.00 -7.04 28.46
C THR A 160 -2.98 -7.83 27.15
N LYS A 161 -2.78 -7.11 26.04
CA LYS A 161 -2.76 -7.67 24.68
C LYS A 161 -1.43 -8.34 24.35
N ARG A 162 -1.46 -9.33 23.45
CA ARG A 162 -0.30 -10.03 22.87
C ARG A 162 -0.42 -10.14 21.35
N GLU A 163 0.52 -10.86 20.74
CA GLU A 163 0.58 -11.07 19.28
C GLU A 163 -0.48 -12.04 18.74
N TYR A 164 -1.13 -12.78 19.64
CA TYR A 164 -2.15 -13.78 19.37
C TYR A 164 -3.36 -13.56 20.29
N ASP A 165 -4.53 -14.01 19.87
CA ASP A 165 -5.75 -13.92 20.67
C ASP A 165 -5.62 -14.75 21.96
N GLN A 166 -6.09 -14.18 23.06
CA GLN A 166 -6.00 -14.77 24.39
C GLN A 166 -7.40 -14.98 24.94
N THR A 167 -7.66 -16.14 25.54
CA THR A 167 -8.96 -16.43 26.15
C THR A 167 -8.82 -16.55 27.66
N VAL A 168 -9.73 -15.94 28.40
CA VAL A 168 -9.78 -15.97 29.87
C VAL A 168 -11.21 -16.17 30.34
N THR A 169 -11.40 -16.92 31.43
CA THR A 169 -12.71 -17.06 32.06
C THR A 169 -12.87 -15.98 33.12
N LEU A 170 -13.86 -15.11 32.95
CA LEU A 170 -14.23 -14.11 33.94
C LEU A 170 -15.44 -14.60 34.74
N THR A 171 -15.26 -14.78 36.04
CA THR A 171 -16.34 -15.13 36.98
C THR A 171 -16.94 -13.86 37.55
N THR A 172 -18.22 -13.60 37.28
CA THR A 172 -18.99 -12.54 37.92
C THR A 172 -19.71 -13.10 39.13
N ILE A 173 -19.45 -12.54 40.31
CA ILE A 173 -20.10 -12.93 41.55
C ILE A 173 -21.04 -11.82 41.97
N ILE A 174 -22.34 -12.12 41.89
CA ILE A 174 -23.42 -11.20 42.20
C ILE A 174 -23.91 -11.50 43.62
N THR A 175 -23.97 -10.47 44.46
CA THR A 175 -24.44 -10.57 45.85
C THR A 175 -25.79 -9.84 45.98
N TYR A 176 -26.79 -10.55 46.52
CA TYR A 176 -28.11 -10.02 46.87
C TYR A 176 -28.55 -10.58 48.24
N GLU A 177 -28.93 -9.71 49.18
CA GLU A 177 -29.37 -10.09 50.54
C GLU A 177 -28.39 -11.04 51.26
N GLY A 178 -27.09 -10.90 51.02
CA GLY A 178 -26.03 -11.73 51.62
C GLY A 178 -25.83 -13.10 50.96
N VAL A 179 -26.52 -13.38 49.85
CA VAL A 179 -26.35 -14.59 49.04
C VAL A 179 -25.55 -14.26 47.78
N ASP A 180 -24.52 -15.06 47.51
CA ASP A 180 -23.68 -14.96 46.31
C ASP A 180 -24.14 -15.96 45.24
N MET A 181 -24.28 -15.49 44.00
CA MET A 181 -24.44 -16.32 42.81
C MET A 181 -23.29 -16.06 41.84
N LYS A 182 -22.72 -17.13 41.29
CA LYS A 182 -21.59 -17.07 40.36
C LYS A 182 -22.05 -17.35 38.93
N TYR A 183 -21.61 -16.50 38.02
CA TYR A 183 -21.76 -16.64 36.58
C TYR A 183 -20.39 -16.59 35.93
N THR A 184 -20.18 -17.32 34.84
CA THR A 184 -18.91 -17.32 34.11
C THR A 184 -19.13 -16.84 32.70
N SER A 185 -18.14 -16.14 32.15
CA SER A 185 -18.09 -15.75 30.75
C SER A 185 -16.69 -15.98 30.21
N GLU A 186 -16.62 -16.54 29.01
CA GLU A 186 -15.38 -16.64 28.27
C GLU A 186 -15.14 -15.31 27.54
N VAL A 187 -14.02 -14.64 27.86
CA VAL A 187 -13.63 -13.37 27.27
C VAL A 187 -12.41 -13.60 26.39
N THR A 188 -12.53 -13.24 25.12
CA THR A 188 -11.39 -13.24 24.18
C THR A 188 -10.80 -11.83 24.12
N VAL A 189 -9.57 -11.67 24.59
CA VAL A 189 -8.77 -10.47 24.38
C VAL A 189 -8.08 -10.60 23.01
N ALA A 190 -8.42 -9.70 22.10
CA ALA A 190 -7.90 -9.71 20.74
C ALA A 190 -6.39 -9.40 20.73
N ALA A 191 -5.67 -10.00 19.78
CA ALA A 191 -4.28 -9.68 19.50
C ALA A 191 -4.07 -8.18 19.18
N PHE A 192 -2.80 -7.74 19.13
CA PHE A 192 -2.46 -6.45 18.54
C PHE A 192 -3.03 -6.34 17.13
N SER A 193 -3.80 -5.28 16.89
CA SER A 193 -4.24 -4.89 15.57
C SER A 193 -3.03 -4.49 14.71
N ASP A 194 -3.22 -4.53 13.39
CA ASP A 194 -2.24 -4.05 12.43
C ASP A 194 -1.75 -2.63 12.74
N GLY A 195 -2.65 -1.70 13.10
CA GLY A 195 -2.28 -0.34 13.44
C GLY A 195 -1.43 -0.20 14.72
N GLU A 196 -1.67 -1.05 15.72
CA GLU A 196 -0.85 -1.08 16.93
C GLU A 196 0.54 -1.65 16.64
N LYS A 197 0.62 -2.75 15.88
CA LYS A 197 1.91 -3.34 15.46
C LYS A 197 2.75 -2.32 14.70
N ALA A 198 2.18 -1.66 13.70
CA ALA A 198 2.86 -0.61 12.93
C ALA A 198 3.46 0.49 13.83
N ARG A 199 2.68 0.97 14.83
CA ARG A 199 3.14 2.00 15.77
C ARG A 199 4.25 1.51 16.68
N MET A 200 4.14 0.30 17.21
CA MET A 200 5.19 -0.29 18.05
C MET A 200 6.51 -0.46 17.28
N ILE A 201 6.44 -0.89 16.01
CA ILE A 201 7.62 -0.98 15.14
C ILE A 201 8.20 0.41 14.87
N HIS A 202 7.34 1.40 14.60
CA HIS A 202 7.75 2.79 14.42
C HIS A 202 8.52 3.32 15.65
N ASP A 203 8.03 3.08 16.86
CA ASP A 203 8.67 3.57 18.09
C ASP A 203 9.96 2.80 18.43
N TRP A 204 10.10 1.57 17.96
CA TRP A 204 11.30 0.75 18.11
C TRP A 204 12.42 1.15 17.14
N LEU A 205 12.07 1.49 15.90
CA LEU A 205 13.03 1.69 14.80
C LEU A 205 14.12 2.75 15.07
N PRO A 206 13.87 3.90 15.73
CA PRO A 206 14.91 4.89 16.04
C PRO A 206 16.13 4.29 16.75
N SER A 207 15.90 3.39 17.73
CA SER A 207 17.00 2.73 18.46
C SER A 207 17.87 1.85 17.55
N GLN A 208 17.29 1.29 16.48
CA GLN A 208 18.02 0.46 15.54
C GLN A 208 18.82 1.30 14.55
N VAL A 209 18.32 2.49 14.21
CA VAL A 209 19.08 3.49 13.44
C VAL A 209 20.30 3.95 14.24
N GLU A 210 20.15 4.24 15.53
CA GLU A 210 21.28 4.60 16.40
C GLU A 210 22.33 3.47 16.44
N LEU A 211 21.92 2.22 16.65
CA LEU A 211 22.84 1.07 16.62
C LEU A 211 23.59 0.94 15.29
N TYR A 212 22.92 1.20 14.15
CA TYR A 212 23.56 1.19 12.84
C TYR A 212 24.59 2.32 12.70
N LEU A 213 24.21 3.55 13.06
CA LEU A 213 25.08 4.73 12.94
C LEU A 213 26.30 4.64 13.87
N ASP A 214 26.16 3.99 15.03
CA ASP A 214 27.26 3.70 15.97
C ASP A 214 28.16 2.55 15.50
N GLY A 215 27.86 1.91 14.37
CA GLY A 215 28.62 0.77 13.84
C GLY A 215 28.41 -0.53 14.63
N LEU A 216 27.33 -0.61 15.41
CA LEU A 216 26.95 -1.79 16.20
C LEU A 216 26.02 -2.74 15.42
N ALA A 217 25.57 -2.34 14.22
CA ALA A 217 24.80 -3.16 13.31
C ALA A 217 25.27 -2.99 11.86
N ASP A 218 25.34 -4.08 11.10
CA ASP A 218 25.79 -4.07 9.70
C ASP A 218 24.73 -3.58 8.70
N ARG A 219 23.46 -3.55 9.11
CA ARG A 219 22.32 -3.10 8.30
C ARG A 219 21.14 -2.68 9.17
N LEU A 220 20.29 -1.82 8.63
CA LEU A 220 18.99 -1.51 9.23
C LEU A 220 18.02 -2.70 9.12
N PRO A 221 17.12 -2.90 10.09
CA PRO A 221 16.21 -4.04 10.11
C PRO A 221 15.14 -3.93 9.02
N THR A 222 14.83 -5.03 8.33
CA THR A 222 13.74 -5.09 7.33
C THR A 222 12.44 -5.70 7.88
N THR A 223 12.46 -6.16 9.12
CA THR A 223 11.30 -6.72 9.85
C THR A 223 11.54 -6.58 11.35
N HIS A 224 10.47 -6.51 12.14
CA HIS A 224 10.57 -6.55 13.59
C HIS A 224 10.62 -8.01 14.08
N PRO A 225 11.55 -8.39 14.97
CA PRO A 225 11.80 -9.80 15.31
C PRO A 225 10.62 -10.53 15.94
N GLN A 226 9.79 -9.86 16.75
CA GLN A 226 8.59 -10.46 17.36
C GLN A 226 7.30 -10.14 16.57
N LEU A 227 7.00 -8.84 16.40
CA LEU A 227 5.78 -8.37 15.72
C LEU A 227 5.71 -8.67 14.22
N GLY A 228 6.83 -9.04 13.59
CA GLY A 228 6.95 -9.20 12.15
C GLY A 228 6.84 -7.87 11.41
N GLY A 229 5.97 -7.82 10.40
CA GLY A 229 5.85 -6.65 9.52
C GLY A 229 7.04 -6.48 8.58
N ARG A 230 6.87 -5.63 7.57
CA ARG A 230 7.92 -5.30 6.61
C ARG A 230 8.33 -3.84 6.78
N ILE A 231 9.63 -3.59 6.79
CA ILE A 231 10.24 -2.27 6.80
C ILE A 231 10.99 -2.12 5.48
N SER A 232 10.63 -1.11 4.69
CA SER A 232 11.24 -0.83 3.40
C SER A 232 11.82 0.57 3.42
N TYR A 233 13.07 0.71 3.00
CA TYR A 233 13.79 1.96 3.03
C TYR A 233 13.88 2.61 1.65
N TYR A 234 13.86 3.93 1.62
CA TYR A 234 14.03 4.70 0.39
C TYR A 234 14.77 6.01 0.67
N SER A 235 15.62 6.42 -0.28
CA SER A 235 16.14 7.77 -0.38
C SER A 235 16.05 8.25 -1.82
N VAL A 236 15.83 9.55 -1.99
CA VAL A 236 15.88 10.20 -3.31
C VAL A 236 17.30 10.24 -3.89
N ILE A 237 18.31 10.00 -3.06
CA ILE A 237 19.72 9.96 -3.45
C ILE A 237 20.05 8.57 -3.99
N PRO A 238 20.39 8.43 -5.28
CA PRO A 238 20.66 7.13 -5.88
C PRO A 238 21.77 6.37 -5.14
N GLY A 239 21.48 5.13 -4.78
CA GLY A 239 22.41 4.18 -4.16
C GLY A 239 22.63 4.36 -2.67
N LEU A 240 22.09 5.41 -2.06
CA LEU A 240 22.37 5.70 -0.66
C LEU A 240 21.91 4.58 0.27
N ILE A 241 20.73 4.00 0.03
CA ILE A 241 20.19 2.90 0.83
C ILE A 241 19.62 1.79 -0.04
N LYS A 242 19.96 0.55 0.30
CA LYS A 242 19.44 -0.66 -0.32
C LYS A 242 18.18 -1.16 0.39
N THR A 243 17.34 -1.94 -0.28
CA THR A 243 16.12 -2.50 0.37
C THR A 243 16.44 -3.50 1.49
N ASP A 244 17.66 -4.04 1.52
CA ASP A 244 18.17 -4.90 2.60
C ASP A 244 18.64 -4.12 3.85
N GLY A 245 18.53 -2.79 3.84
CA GLY A 245 18.86 -1.91 4.95
C GLY A 245 20.32 -1.44 5.00
N ARG A 246 21.16 -1.78 4.02
CA ARG A 246 22.54 -1.26 3.95
C ARG A 246 22.58 0.15 3.40
N ILE A 247 23.28 1.06 4.09
CA ILE A 247 23.59 2.40 3.60
C ILE A 247 24.96 2.37 2.91
N ILE A 248 25.03 2.87 1.68
CA ILE A 248 26.27 3.00 0.91
C ILE A 248 26.77 4.42 1.06
N LYS A 249 28.02 4.58 1.47
CA LYS A 249 28.62 5.90 1.68
C LYS A 249 28.85 6.60 0.33
N PRO A 250 28.22 7.77 0.07
CA PRO A 250 28.37 8.47 -1.21
C PRO A 250 29.74 9.14 -1.34
N VAL A 251 30.13 9.42 -2.59
CA VAL A 251 31.37 10.14 -2.93
C VAL A 251 31.31 11.57 -2.41
N GLU A 252 30.22 12.28 -2.71
CA GLU A 252 29.99 13.64 -2.23
C GLU A 252 29.52 13.61 -0.78
N THR A 253 29.94 14.60 0.01
CA THR A 253 29.37 14.87 1.33
C THR A 253 28.04 15.59 1.14
N ILE A 254 26.96 15.01 1.65
CA ILE A 254 25.58 15.45 1.44
C ILE A 254 24.78 15.37 2.73
N ASP A 255 23.76 16.22 2.83
CA ASP A 255 22.65 15.99 3.75
C ASP A 255 21.64 15.09 3.04
N ALA A 256 21.28 13.98 3.67
CA ALA A 256 20.39 13.00 3.08
C ALA A 256 19.23 12.66 4.00
N THR A 257 18.07 12.44 3.40
CA THR A 257 16.89 11.92 4.10
C THR A 257 16.65 10.49 3.68
N ILE A 258 16.37 9.63 4.67
CA ILE A 258 15.92 8.26 4.47
C ILE A 258 14.52 8.13 5.06
N GLU A 259 13.61 7.62 4.25
CA GLU A 259 12.26 7.24 4.66
C GLU A 259 12.20 5.72 4.85
N ALA A 260 11.71 5.28 6.00
CA ALA A 260 11.38 3.91 6.31
C ALA A 260 9.86 3.73 6.32
N THR A 261 9.33 2.97 5.38
CA THR A 261 7.91 2.60 5.33
C THR A 261 7.69 1.28 6.04
N ILE A 262 6.85 1.30 7.06
CA ILE A 262 6.52 0.18 7.93
C ILE A 262 5.12 -0.32 7.57
N VAL A 263 5.00 -1.59 7.20
CA VAL A 263 3.75 -2.23 6.82
C VAL A 263 3.49 -3.46 7.68
N THR A 264 2.31 -3.51 8.31
CA THR A 264 1.81 -4.65 9.08
C THR A 264 0.37 -4.93 8.66
N GLY A 265 0.12 -6.05 7.98
CA GLY A 265 -1.18 -6.34 7.38
C GLY A 265 -1.64 -5.20 6.47
N ILE A 266 -2.75 -4.54 6.80
CA ILE A 266 -3.28 -3.39 6.03
C ILE A 266 -2.80 -2.03 6.55
N ALA A 267 -2.14 -1.97 7.71
CA ALA A 267 -1.65 -0.72 8.28
C ALA A 267 -0.30 -0.34 7.67
N THR A 268 -0.13 0.95 7.42
CA THR A 268 1.14 1.52 6.95
C THR A 268 1.45 2.79 7.74
N THR A 269 2.72 2.97 8.13
CA THR A 269 3.25 4.19 8.74
C THR A 269 4.66 4.45 8.23
N THR A 270 5.16 5.67 8.41
CA THR A 270 6.51 6.07 7.95
C THR A 270 7.32 6.66 9.11
N TYR A 271 8.60 6.33 9.13
CA TYR A 271 9.61 6.94 9.99
C TYR A 271 10.66 7.59 9.09
N ILE A 272 11.05 8.82 9.40
CA ILE A 272 12.02 9.58 8.60
C ILE A 272 13.18 9.97 9.51
N PHE A 273 14.40 9.76 9.03
CA PHE A 273 15.61 10.23 9.67
C PHE A 273 16.57 10.84 8.65
N ASN A 274 17.47 11.69 9.15
CA ASN A 274 18.46 12.38 8.32
C ASN A 274 19.86 11.87 8.62
N LEU A 275 20.70 11.92 7.60
CA LEU A 275 22.15 11.79 7.67
C LEU A 275 22.73 13.15 7.32
N ASP A 276 23.23 13.87 8.31
CA ASP A 276 23.81 15.20 8.13
C ASP A 276 25.30 15.09 7.81
N GLU A 277 25.80 15.87 6.85
CA GLU A 277 27.20 15.86 6.41
C GLU A 277 27.77 14.45 6.12
N PHE A 278 26.94 13.56 5.57
CA PHE A 278 27.31 12.16 5.32
C PHE A 278 27.92 11.98 3.92
N GLY A 279 29.02 11.24 3.81
CA GLY A 279 29.68 10.96 2.54
C GLY A 279 31.18 11.20 2.57
N GLY A 280 31.77 11.55 1.42
CA GLY A 280 33.22 11.74 1.29
C GLY A 280 33.99 10.44 1.08
N ALA A 281 33.36 9.42 0.49
CA ALA A 281 34.11 8.26 -0.04
C ALA A 281 34.91 8.67 -1.29
N THR A 282 36.02 8.00 -1.57
CA THR A 282 36.60 8.05 -2.92
C THR A 282 35.67 7.35 -3.91
N GLU A 283 35.80 7.67 -5.21
CA GLU A 283 35.02 6.97 -6.25
C GLU A 283 35.32 5.46 -6.24
N GLU A 284 36.57 5.06 -6.02
CA GLU A 284 36.97 3.65 -5.93
C GLU A 284 36.30 2.95 -4.74
N GLU A 285 36.34 3.54 -3.54
CA GLU A 285 35.65 2.98 -2.35
C GLU A 285 34.13 2.88 -2.54
N PHE A 286 33.52 3.87 -3.20
CA PHE A 286 32.09 3.83 -3.53
C PHE A 286 31.79 2.69 -4.50
N LEU A 287 32.58 2.57 -5.59
CA LEU A 287 32.42 1.52 -6.59
C LEU A 287 32.63 0.13 -5.99
N ASP A 288 33.62 -0.06 -5.14
CA ASP A 288 33.86 -1.34 -4.45
C ASP A 288 32.65 -1.76 -3.62
N GLN A 289 32.08 -0.84 -2.84
CA GLN A 289 30.89 -1.09 -2.02
C GLN A 289 29.65 -1.37 -2.88
N TRP A 290 29.40 -0.53 -3.89
CA TRP A 290 28.21 -0.63 -4.71
C TRP A 290 28.25 -1.84 -5.63
N LEU A 291 29.33 -2.02 -6.40
CA LEU A 291 29.50 -3.16 -7.32
C LEU A 291 29.45 -4.48 -6.55
N SER A 292 30.00 -4.53 -5.34
CA SER A 292 29.95 -5.73 -4.50
C SER A 292 28.53 -6.21 -4.16
N ASN A 293 27.50 -5.40 -4.34
CA ASN A 293 26.15 -5.74 -3.91
C ASN A 293 25.13 -5.67 -5.05
N LEU A 294 25.56 -5.85 -6.30
CA LEU A 294 24.69 -5.73 -7.48
C LEU A 294 23.68 -6.87 -7.65
N LEU A 295 24.08 -8.11 -7.38
CA LEU A 295 23.23 -9.28 -7.57
C LEU A 295 22.65 -9.79 -6.24
N PRO A 296 21.42 -10.33 -6.25
CA PRO A 296 20.83 -10.98 -5.08
C PRO A 296 21.53 -12.31 -4.77
N GLU A 297 21.29 -12.85 -3.57
CA GLU A 297 21.81 -14.17 -3.17
C GLU A 297 21.00 -15.34 -3.77
N GLU A 298 19.74 -15.09 -4.13
CA GLU A 298 18.83 -16.08 -4.69
C GLU A 298 17.93 -15.49 -5.78
N PHE A 299 17.50 -16.35 -6.69
CA PHE A 299 16.47 -16.01 -7.67
C PHE A 299 15.10 -16.02 -7.00
N LEU A 300 14.38 -14.90 -7.09
CA LEU A 300 13.02 -14.79 -6.57
C LEU A 300 12.08 -14.23 -7.63
N GLY A 301 11.12 -15.04 -8.04
CA GLY A 301 10.07 -14.71 -8.99
C GLY A 301 8.78 -14.27 -8.32
N SER A 302 7.74 -14.09 -9.15
CA SER A 302 6.39 -13.79 -8.69
C SER A 302 5.35 -14.52 -9.51
N GLN A 303 4.28 -14.95 -8.84
CA GLN A 303 3.04 -15.37 -9.47
C GLN A 303 1.90 -14.43 -9.06
N HIS A 304 1.04 -14.08 -10.00
CA HIS A 304 -0.08 -13.17 -9.77
C HIS A 304 -1.40 -13.90 -9.91
N PHE A 305 -2.35 -13.54 -9.06
CA PHE A 305 -3.71 -14.07 -9.07
C PHE A 305 -4.68 -12.92 -9.33
N PHE A 306 -5.55 -13.12 -10.31
CA PHE A 306 -6.59 -12.19 -10.69
C PHE A 306 -7.94 -12.89 -10.68
N ASP A 307 -8.97 -12.18 -10.23
CA ASP A 307 -10.35 -12.65 -10.32
C ASP A 307 -11.02 -12.03 -11.57
N PRO A 308 -11.72 -12.84 -12.40
CA PRO A 308 -12.41 -12.33 -13.57
C PRO A 308 -13.63 -11.49 -13.16
N VAL A 309 -13.79 -10.34 -13.79
CA VAL A 309 -14.92 -9.42 -13.58
C VAL A 309 -15.88 -9.51 -14.76
N TYR A 310 -17.11 -9.92 -14.50
CA TYR A 310 -18.16 -10.05 -15.51
C TYR A 310 -19.19 -8.92 -15.40
N ARG A 311 -19.67 -8.43 -16.55
CA ARG A 311 -20.87 -7.58 -16.66
C ARG A 311 -21.81 -8.21 -17.67
N ASP A 312 -23.06 -8.45 -17.27
CA ASP A 312 -24.08 -9.11 -18.09
C ASP A 312 -23.63 -10.46 -18.68
N GLY A 313 -22.84 -11.23 -17.91
CA GLY A 313 -22.29 -12.53 -18.33
C GLY A 313 -21.09 -12.46 -19.28
N VAL A 314 -20.63 -11.25 -19.62
CA VAL A 314 -19.44 -11.03 -20.47
C VAL A 314 -18.26 -10.65 -19.59
N LEU A 315 -17.12 -11.29 -19.80
CA LEU A 315 -15.86 -10.91 -19.14
C LEU A 315 -15.47 -9.51 -19.62
N VAL A 316 -15.32 -8.57 -18.70
CA VAL A 316 -14.99 -7.17 -19.01
C VAL A 316 -13.68 -6.69 -18.41
N ASP A 317 -13.20 -7.33 -17.33
CA ASP A 317 -11.99 -6.89 -16.63
C ASP A 317 -11.43 -8.02 -15.74
N TYR A 318 -10.28 -7.78 -15.11
CA TYR A 318 -9.67 -8.63 -14.09
C TYR A 318 -9.28 -7.80 -12.86
N SER A 319 -9.73 -8.21 -11.67
CA SER A 319 -9.30 -7.56 -10.42
C SER A 319 -8.12 -8.31 -9.83
N PHE A 320 -7.03 -7.59 -9.55
CA PHE A 320 -5.87 -8.15 -8.83
C PHE A 320 -6.31 -8.63 -7.44
N ARG A 321 -6.00 -9.90 -7.13
CA ARG A 321 -6.33 -10.53 -5.86
C ARG A 321 -5.12 -10.61 -4.94
N ALA A 322 -4.02 -11.17 -5.46
CA ALA A 322 -2.81 -11.39 -4.68
C ALA A 322 -1.60 -11.63 -5.59
N GLN A 323 -0.41 -11.41 -5.03
CA GLN A 323 0.86 -11.88 -5.58
C GLN A 323 1.53 -12.76 -4.52
N ILE A 324 2.15 -13.83 -4.97
CA ILE A 324 3.07 -14.62 -4.14
C ILE A 324 4.46 -14.57 -4.76
N ARG A 325 5.50 -14.55 -3.90
CA ARG A 325 6.89 -14.72 -4.32
C ARG A 325 7.16 -16.21 -4.52
N THR A 326 7.91 -16.56 -5.56
CA THR A 326 8.14 -17.95 -5.98
C THR A 326 9.62 -18.20 -6.23
N ASN A 327 10.06 -19.44 -6.04
CA ASN A 327 11.41 -19.87 -6.47
C ASN A 327 11.52 -20.03 -8.00
N ASP A 328 10.40 -19.99 -8.71
CA ASP A 328 10.31 -20.15 -10.15
C ASP A 328 10.50 -18.82 -10.89
N TYR A 329 11.28 -18.86 -11.97
CA TYR A 329 11.46 -17.76 -12.92
C TYR A 329 11.88 -16.42 -12.28
N GLY A 330 12.58 -16.47 -11.15
CA GLY A 330 13.22 -15.29 -10.57
C GLY A 330 14.24 -14.69 -11.55
N VAL A 331 14.60 -13.43 -11.36
CA VAL A 331 15.40 -12.67 -12.32
C VAL A 331 16.66 -12.08 -11.69
N VAL A 332 17.74 -12.08 -12.47
CA VAL A 332 18.92 -11.23 -12.26
C VAL A 332 19.09 -10.25 -13.41
N ASN A 333 19.64 -9.08 -13.10
CA ASN A 333 19.93 -8.04 -14.07
C ASN A 333 21.44 -7.79 -14.13
N LEU A 334 22.05 -8.10 -15.27
CA LEU A 334 23.48 -7.88 -15.49
C LEU A 334 23.69 -6.44 -15.97
N VAL A 335 23.91 -5.54 -15.02
CA VAL A 335 24.05 -4.10 -15.27
C VAL A 335 25.33 -3.78 -16.05
N THR A 336 25.24 -2.88 -17.03
CA THR A 336 26.38 -2.49 -17.89
C THR A 336 26.57 -0.97 -17.99
N GLY A 337 25.58 -0.17 -17.59
CA GLY A 337 25.56 1.29 -17.77
C GLY A 337 25.23 1.76 -19.19
N GLN A 338 24.98 0.84 -20.12
CA GLN A 338 24.62 1.17 -21.50
C GLN A 338 23.15 1.54 -21.67
N ASP A 339 22.81 2.22 -22.77
CA ASP A 339 21.43 2.52 -23.12
C ASP A 339 20.64 1.22 -23.35
N PRO A 340 19.39 1.12 -22.85
CA PRO A 340 18.55 -0.03 -23.15
C PRO A 340 18.18 -0.05 -24.64
N VAL A 341 17.95 -1.24 -25.17
CA VAL A 341 17.41 -1.43 -26.52
C VAL A 341 15.93 -1.02 -26.52
N ILE A 342 15.64 0.05 -27.26
CA ILE A 342 14.29 0.58 -27.45
C ILE A 342 13.86 0.30 -28.89
N HIS A 343 12.74 -0.39 -29.04
CA HIS A 343 12.14 -0.72 -30.32
C HIS A 343 11.15 0.37 -30.74
N THR A 344 11.23 0.80 -32.00
CA THR A 344 10.36 1.83 -32.57
C THR A 344 9.47 1.29 -33.70
N ASP A 345 9.34 -0.05 -33.79
CA ASP A 345 8.65 -0.73 -34.90
C ASP A 345 7.18 -0.29 -35.04
N TYR A 346 6.57 0.10 -33.93
CA TYR A 346 5.17 0.53 -33.86
C TYR A 346 5.00 2.03 -33.65
N LEU A 347 6.09 2.81 -33.64
CA LEU A 347 6.08 4.25 -33.36
C LEU A 347 5.08 4.99 -34.27
N ILE A 348 4.20 5.77 -33.66
CA ILE A 348 3.16 6.54 -34.34
C ILE A 348 3.66 7.98 -34.44
N THR A 349 3.76 8.51 -35.66
CA THR A 349 4.31 9.85 -35.93
C THR A 349 3.46 10.61 -36.94
N GLY A 350 3.82 11.86 -37.20
CA GLY A 350 3.16 12.67 -38.22
C GLY A 350 1.69 12.95 -37.90
N THR A 351 0.84 12.93 -38.93
CA THR A 351 -0.58 13.27 -38.81
C THR A 351 -1.40 12.25 -38.02
N ASP A 352 -0.91 11.01 -37.88
CA ASP A 352 -1.62 9.97 -37.13
C ASP A 352 -1.65 10.25 -35.62
N LEU A 353 -0.73 11.09 -35.13
CA LEU A 353 -0.72 11.54 -33.74
C LEU A 353 -1.99 12.30 -33.35
N ARG A 354 -2.75 12.85 -34.31
CA ARG A 354 -4.01 13.56 -34.04
C ARG A 354 -5.07 12.71 -33.32
N TYR A 355 -4.98 11.38 -33.46
CA TYR A 355 -5.87 10.41 -32.81
C TYR A 355 -5.45 10.08 -31.38
N LEU A 356 -4.21 10.43 -30.99
CA LEU A 356 -3.57 10.00 -29.75
C LEU A 356 -3.13 11.16 -28.86
N THR A 357 -3.19 12.40 -29.33
CA THR A 357 -2.74 13.57 -28.57
C THR A 357 -3.67 14.76 -28.77
N ASN A 358 -3.39 15.86 -28.09
CA ASN A 358 -4.00 17.14 -28.43
C ASN A 358 -3.42 17.63 -29.77
N TRP A 359 -4.28 17.92 -30.73
CA TRP A 359 -3.87 18.39 -32.06
C TRP A 359 -4.04 19.91 -32.21
N ASP A 360 -2.98 20.61 -32.61
CA ASP A 360 -3.04 22.01 -33.03
C ASP A 360 -3.49 22.06 -34.50
N THR A 361 -4.79 22.28 -34.70
CA THR A 361 -5.40 22.31 -36.04
C THR A 361 -4.92 23.49 -36.88
N ALA A 362 -4.49 24.60 -36.28
CA ALA A 362 -4.04 25.78 -37.00
C ALA A 362 -2.68 25.56 -37.65
N ASN A 363 -1.79 24.83 -36.96
CA ASN A 363 -0.42 24.58 -37.43
C ASN A 363 -0.20 23.13 -37.92
N ASN A 364 -1.25 22.31 -37.94
CA ASN A 364 -1.25 20.90 -38.37
C ASN A 364 -0.13 20.06 -37.72
N ARG A 365 -0.04 20.14 -36.38
CA ARG A 365 0.98 19.44 -35.58
C ARG A 365 0.43 19.03 -34.20
N PRO A 366 1.09 18.13 -33.48
CA PRO A 366 0.80 17.91 -32.06
C PRO A 366 0.94 19.21 -31.27
N ALA A 367 0.03 19.44 -30.32
CA ALA A 367 0.13 20.57 -29.41
C ALA A 367 1.34 20.39 -28.50
N ALA A 368 2.16 21.43 -28.39
CA ALA A 368 3.32 21.42 -27.49
C ALA A 368 2.89 21.24 -26.03
N ARG A 369 3.79 20.68 -25.22
CA ARG A 369 3.61 20.66 -23.77
C ARG A 369 3.60 22.09 -23.22
N PRO A 370 2.65 22.43 -22.34
CA PRO A 370 2.58 23.75 -21.74
C PRO A 370 3.78 23.95 -20.83
N VAL A 371 4.35 25.15 -20.87
CA VAL A 371 5.41 25.56 -19.94
C VAL A 371 4.79 25.77 -18.56
N PRO A 372 5.27 25.08 -17.51
CA PRO A 372 4.82 25.30 -16.13
C PRO A 372 5.17 26.72 -15.66
N THR A 373 4.31 27.35 -14.85
CA THR A 373 4.67 28.62 -14.21
C THR A 373 5.60 28.38 -13.02
N GLN A 374 6.38 29.40 -12.63
CA GLN A 374 7.30 29.26 -11.49
C GLN A 374 6.55 28.95 -10.20
N GLU A 375 5.33 29.48 -10.00
CA GLU A 375 4.52 29.16 -8.82
C GLU A 375 4.13 27.68 -8.75
N VAL A 376 3.92 27.04 -9.91
CA VAL A 376 3.66 25.59 -9.98
C VAL A 376 4.92 24.81 -9.67
N LEU A 377 6.07 25.22 -10.23
CA LEU A 377 7.36 24.57 -9.96
C LEU A 377 7.75 24.68 -8.48
N ASP A 378 7.62 25.86 -7.87
CA ASP A 378 7.96 26.09 -6.48
C ASP A 378 7.05 25.32 -5.51
N ARG A 379 5.75 25.24 -5.84
CA ARG A 379 4.75 24.53 -5.06
C ARG A 379 4.93 23.01 -5.16
N ASP A 380 5.19 22.50 -6.36
CA ASP A 380 5.21 21.08 -6.66
C ASP A 380 6.61 20.48 -6.64
N LEU A 381 7.68 21.26 -6.45
CA LEU A 381 9.03 20.72 -6.32
C LEU A 381 9.70 21.40 -5.14
N TYR A 382 10.49 22.43 -5.40
CA TYR A 382 11.07 23.27 -4.37
C TYR A 382 11.18 24.70 -4.90
N PRO A 383 11.15 25.72 -4.01
CA PRO A 383 11.31 27.11 -4.39
C PRO A 383 12.57 27.33 -5.24
N GLY A 384 12.39 27.88 -6.45
CA GLY A 384 13.45 28.13 -7.42
C GLY A 384 13.74 26.96 -8.37
N TYR A 385 12.92 25.90 -8.39
CA TYR A 385 13.10 24.82 -9.37
C TYR A 385 12.99 25.33 -10.80
N VAL A 386 13.90 24.90 -11.66
CA VAL A 386 13.91 25.23 -13.09
C VAL A 386 13.69 23.95 -13.89
N VAL A 387 12.81 24.00 -14.89
CA VAL A 387 12.60 22.89 -15.83
C VAL A 387 13.96 22.55 -16.48
N PRO A 388 14.47 21.32 -16.32
CA PRO A 388 15.85 21.01 -16.68
C PRO A 388 16.05 20.67 -18.17
N ASN A 389 14.99 20.77 -18.99
CA ASN A 389 14.99 20.41 -20.40
C ASN A 389 14.01 21.28 -21.22
N ASP A 390 14.26 21.39 -22.52
CA ASP A 390 13.49 22.24 -23.44
C ASP A 390 12.11 21.65 -23.81
N ASP A 391 11.92 20.34 -23.63
CA ASP A 391 10.68 19.62 -23.96
C ASP A 391 9.60 19.76 -22.88
N ASN A 392 9.88 20.44 -21.77
CA ASN A 392 8.99 20.59 -20.62
C ASN A 392 8.56 19.24 -20.02
N VAL A 393 9.44 18.25 -20.06
CA VAL A 393 9.26 16.97 -19.36
C VAL A 393 9.65 17.16 -17.90
N LEU A 394 8.73 16.92 -16.99
CA LEU A 394 9.00 17.00 -15.55
C LEU A 394 8.91 15.66 -14.85
N TRP A 395 8.20 14.69 -15.42
CA TRP A 395 7.92 13.43 -14.74
C TRP A 395 8.00 12.23 -15.67
N VAL A 396 8.37 11.09 -15.11
CA VAL A 396 8.17 9.77 -15.71
C VAL A 396 7.09 9.07 -14.89
N VAL A 397 5.97 8.71 -15.52
CA VAL A 397 4.81 8.14 -14.84
C VAL A 397 4.69 6.66 -15.15
N ILE A 398 4.76 5.87 -14.10
CA ILE A 398 4.69 4.41 -14.15
C ILE A 398 3.24 3.96 -14.07
N HIS A 399 2.85 3.09 -15.01
CA HIS A 399 1.58 2.40 -15.06
C HIS A 399 1.79 0.90 -15.15
N GLU A 400 0.75 0.16 -14.81
CA GLU A 400 0.59 -1.24 -15.19
C GLU A 400 -0.66 -1.35 -16.05
N THR A 401 -0.59 -2.24 -17.05
CA THR A 401 -1.56 -2.28 -18.15
C THR A 401 -2.97 -2.62 -17.71
N GLY A 402 -3.14 -3.33 -16.58
CA GLY A 402 -4.41 -3.93 -16.20
C GLY A 402 -4.87 -5.05 -17.14
N MET A 403 -3.96 -5.59 -17.96
CA MET A 403 -4.28 -6.60 -18.99
C MET A 403 -3.57 -7.93 -18.71
N PRO A 404 -4.00 -8.73 -17.71
CA PRO A 404 -3.28 -9.93 -17.29
C PRO A 404 -3.48 -11.15 -18.21
N ALA A 405 -4.41 -11.09 -19.17
CA ALA A 405 -4.60 -12.21 -20.09
C ALA A 405 -3.34 -12.48 -20.93
N ALA A 406 -3.10 -13.77 -21.21
CA ALA A 406 -1.91 -14.22 -21.92
C ALA A 406 -1.78 -13.54 -23.31
N GLY A 407 -0.56 -13.23 -23.71
CA GLY A 407 -0.24 -12.56 -24.97
C GLY A 407 -0.41 -11.04 -24.97
N ASN A 408 -0.83 -10.41 -23.87
CA ASN A 408 -0.88 -8.94 -23.73
C ASN A 408 0.50 -8.34 -23.39
N ASN A 409 1.49 -8.72 -24.19
CA ASN A 409 2.88 -8.26 -24.09
C ASN A 409 3.07 -6.85 -24.72
N ALA A 410 4.27 -6.30 -24.66
CA ALA A 410 4.56 -4.93 -25.09
C ALA A 410 4.25 -4.71 -26.58
N VAL A 411 4.58 -5.70 -27.43
CA VAL A 411 4.27 -5.68 -28.86
C VAL A 411 2.75 -5.62 -29.08
N ARG A 412 1.97 -6.46 -28.39
CA ARG A 412 0.51 -6.48 -28.51
C ARG A 412 -0.11 -5.15 -28.09
N LEU A 413 0.38 -4.56 -27.00
CA LEU A 413 -0.08 -3.24 -26.55
C LEU A 413 0.24 -2.13 -27.55
N SER A 414 1.40 -2.20 -28.19
CA SER A 414 1.81 -1.26 -29.23
C SER A 414 0.91 -1.36 -30.47
N GLN A 415 0.56 -2.59 -30.87
CA GLN A 415 -0.43 -2.83 -31.92
C GLN A 415 -1.83 -2.31 -31.55
N LEU A 416 -2.24 -2.49 -30.29
CA LEU A 416 -3.50 -1.95 -29.77
C LEU A 416 -3.53 -0.42 -29.83
N MET A 417 -2.41 0.26 -29.54
CA MET A 417 -2.35 1.71 -29.69
C MET A 417 -2.52 2.13 -31.16
N ARG A 418 -1.86 1.44 -32.09
CA ARG A 418 -2.01 1.71 -33.52
C ARG A 418 -3.42 1.48 -34.02
N SER A 419 -4.14 0.49 -33.51
CA SER A 419 -5.53 0.25 -33.93
C SER A 419 -6.51 1.38 -33.57
N LYS A 420 -6.09 2.33 -32.72
CA LYS A 420 -6.87 3.54 -32.41
C LYS A 420 -6.77 4.60 -33.51
N ILE A 421 -5.84 4.47 -34.46
CA ILE A 421 -5.73 5.41 -35.59
C ILE A 421 -7.01 5.31 -36.43
N GLY A 422 -7.71 6.43 -36.58
CA GLY A 422 -9.01 6.48 -37.26
C GLY A 422 -10.23 6.40 -36.34
N ASP A 423 -10.04 6.21 -35.03
CA ASP A 423 -11.10 6.16 -34.03
C ASP A 423 -10.85 7.18 -32.89
N ASP A 424 -11.68 8.22 -32.83
CA ASP A 424 -11.59 9.28 -31.80
C ASP A 424 -12.34 8.95 -30.49
N SER A 425 -12.98 7.78 -30.40
CA SER A 425 -13.82 7.40 -29.25
C SER A 425 -13.01 7.06 -27.99
N ASN A 426 -11.76 6.59 -28.14
CA ASN A 426 -10.87 6.24 -27.03
C ASN A 426 -9.55 6.99 -27.12
N ARG A 427 -9.43 8.08 -26.36
CA ARG A 427 -8.26 8.97 -26.40
C ARG A 427 -7.07 8.53 -25.54
N SER A 428 -7.08 7.34 -24.93
CA SER A 428 -5.93 6.91 -24.10
C SER A 428 -4.67 6.65 -24.93
N SER A 429 -3.52 7.14 -24.48
CA SER A 429 -2.23 7.00 -25.16
C SER A 429 -1.05 7.17 -24.20
N TRP A 430 0.07 6.50 -24.49
CA TRP A 430 1.27 6.47 -23.64
C TRP A 430 2.52 6.35 -24.52
N HIS A 431 3.70 6.60 -23.95
CA HIS A 431 4.93 6.69 -24.74
C HIS A 431 5.58 5.32 -24.92
N PHE A 432 5.55 4.48 -23.89
CA PHE A 432 6.22 3.18 -23.91
C PHE A 432 5.36 2.05 -23.38
N SER A 433 5.45 0.89 -24.02
CA SER A 433 4.97 -0.40 -23.50
C SER A 433 6.18 -1.26 -23.15
N VAL A 434 6.22 -1.87 -21.98
CA VAL A 434 7.40 -2.62 -21.49
C VAL A 434 7.00 -3.99 -20.97
N ASP A 435 7.62 -5.04 -21.51
CA ASP A 435 7.53 -6.42 -21.00
C ASP A 435 8.93 -6.96 -20.65
N GLU A 436 9.04 -8.25 -20.34
CA GLU A 436 10.31 -8.88 -19.98
C GLU A 436 11.34 -8.96 -21.14
N TYR A 437 10.91 -8.85 -22.39
CA TYR A 437 11.78 -8.95 -23.57
C TYR A 437 12.01 -7.60 -24.27
N HIS A 438 11.01 -6.73 -24.32
CA HIS A 438 10.98 -5.56 -25.18
C HIS A 438 10.57 -4.29 -24.45
N ILE A 439 11.22 -3.20 -24.85
CA ILE A 439 10.79 -1.83 -24.58
C ILE A 439 10.33 -1.25 -25.91
N GLN A 440 9.03 -1.04 -26.08
CA GLN A 440 8.44 -0.54 -27.33
C GLN A 440 8.04 0.93 -27.17
N GLN A 441 8.62 1.82 -27.98
CA GLN A 441 8.23 3.22 -28.06
C GLN A 441 7.08 3.40 -29.06
N ASN A 442 5.99 3.96 -28.57
CA ASN A 442 4.77 4.14 -29.33
C ASN A 442 4.54 5.57 -29.80
N MET A 443 5.07 6.56 -29.08
CA MET A 443 4.90 7.98 -29.39
C MET A 443 6.22 8.76 -29.22
N PRO A 444 6.42 9.87 -29.95
CA PRO A 444 7.52 10.80 -29.70
C PRO A 444 7.48 11.37 -28.28
N LEU A 445 8.64 11.64 -27.71
CA LEU A 445 8.78 12.05 -26.30
C LEU A 445 8.46 13.52 -26.05
N ASP A 446 8.56 14.35 -27.09
CA ASP A 446 8.21 15.77 -27.10
C ASP A 446 6.69 16.01 -27.20
N VAL A 447 5.91 14.95 -27.41
CA VAL A 447 4.45 15.01 -27.56
C VAL A 447 3.76 14.63 -26.25
N ARG A 448 2.58 15.19 -26.00
CA ARG A 448 1.71 14.80 -24.88
C ARG A 448 1.05 13.44 -25.13
N GLY A 449 1.05 12.56 -24.12
CA GLY A 449 0.17 11.39 -24.04
C GLY A 449 -1.05 11.60 -23.15
N TRP A 450 -2.05 10.73 -23.26
CA TRP A 450 -3.28 10.71 -22.45
C TRP A 450 -3.32 9.45 -21.57
N HIS A 451 -2.54 9.43 -20.50
CA HIS A 451 -2.36 8.25 -19.64
C HIS A 451 -2.63 8.50 -18.14
N ALA A 452 -2.38 9.71 -17.62
CA ALA A 452 -2.38 10.01 -16.18
C ALA A 452 -3.56 10.90 -15.71
N GLY A 453 -4.39 11.39 -16.63
CA GLY A 453 -5.46 12.34 -16.30
C GLY A 453 -4.96 13.73 -15.88
N GLY A 454 -5.85 14.51 -15.24
CA GLY A 454 -5.54 15.80 -14.63
C GLY A 454 -5.70 17.06 -15.50
N ASN A 455 -5.82 18.23 -14.86
CA ASN A 455 -5.76 19.54 -15.51
C ASN A 455 -4.61 20.38 -14.93
N VAL A 456 -4.02 21.28 -15.72
CA VAL A 456 -2.87 22.12 -15.32
C VAL A 456 -3.10 23.00 -14.06
N GLN A 457 -4.34 23.17 -13.62
CA GLN A 457 -4.70 24.01 -12.47
C GLN A 457 -4.93 23.21 -11.18
N SER A 458 -4.95 21.89 -11.25
CA SER A 458 -5.19 21.02 -10.09
C SER A 458 -3.88 20.46 -9.55
N LYS A 459 -3.90 20.19 -8.26
CA LYS A 459 -2.76 19.97 -7.37
C LYS A 459 -2.11 18.62 -7.66
N TYR A 460 -1.16 18.53 -8.59
CA TYR A 460 -0.81 17.22 -9.12
C TYR A 460 0.60 17.05 -9.69
N TRP A 461 1.12 15.86 -9.42
CA TRP A 461 2.40 15.32 -9.84
C TRP A 461 2.18 14.37 -11.04
N GLY A 462 2.99 14.43 -12.09
CA GLY A 462 2.97 13.41 -13.16
C GLY A 462 1.73 13.39 -14.06
N HIS A 463 1.38 14.51 -14.68
CA HIS A 463 0.19 14.61 -15.53
C HIS A 463 0.44 14.38 -17.00
N ASN A 464 -0.65 14.18 -17.75
CA ASN A 464 -0.63 14.13 -19.22
C ASN A 464 0.21 15.27 -19.82
N SER A 465 0.12 16.48 -19.27
CA SER A 465 0.74 17.68 -19.83
C SER A 465 2.24 17.80 -19.63
N ASN A 466 2.86 17.07 -18.72
CA ASN A 466 4.24 17.29 -18.29
C ASN A 466 4.99 15.98 -17.99
N SER A 467 4.53 14.85 -18.55
CA SER A 467 5.14 13.56 -18.24
C SER A 467 5.22 12.58 -19.40
N ILE A 468 6.13 11.61 -19.23
CA ILE A 468 6.27 10.43 -20.07
C ILE A 468 5.59 9.25 -19.37
N GLY A 469 4.44 8.80 -19.90
CA GLY A 469 3.77 7.58 -19.45
C GLY A 469 4.40 6.29 -19.99
N ILE A 470 4.67 5.35 -19.08
CA ILE A 470 5.16 3.99 -19.36
C ILE A 470 4.12 2.98 -18.87
N GLU A 471 3.65 2.10 -19.75
CA GLU A 471 2.77 0.98 -19.44
C GLU A 471 3.60 -0.31 -19.29
N MET A 472 3.73 -0.81 -18.06
CA MET A 472 4.43 -2.06 -17.77
C MET A 472 3.47 -3.24 -17.82
N CYS A 473 3.77 -4.22 -18.68
CA CYS A 473 2.97 -5.42 -18.90
C CYS A 473 2.88 -6.32 -17.65
N ILE A 474 1.71 -6.96 -17.50
CA ILE A 474 1.38 -7.85 -16.38
C ILE A 474 0.73 -9.16 -16.85
N ASN A 475 0.90 -9.52 -18.13
CA ASN A 475 0.31 -10.71 -18.73
C ASN A 475 0.81 -11.98 -18.03
N ASN A 476 -0.09 -12.93 -17.79
CA ASN A 476 0.17 -14.14 -16.98
C ASN A 476 1.22 -15.09 -17.59
N ASP A 477 1.48 -14.99 -18.89
CA ASP A 477 2.52 -15.73 -19.60
C ASP A 477 3.86 -14.97 -19.69
N GLY A 478 3.93 -13.75 -19.14
CA GLY A 478 5.15 -12.94 -19.08
C GLY A 478 5.89 -13.09 -17.73
N ASN A 479 7.05 -12.44 -17.64
CA ASN A 479 7.86 -12.41 -16.41
C ASN A 479 7.81 -11.01 -15.77
N TYR A 480 7.04 -10.85 -14.70
CA TYR A 480 6.85 -9.54 -14.04
C TYR A 480 8.16 -8.94 -13.51
N GLU A 481 9.07 -9.77 -12.98
CA GLU A 481 10.37 -9.32 -12.49
C GLU A 481 11.25 -8.80 -13.64
N GLY A 482 11.19 -9.47 -14.78
CA GLY A 482 11.84 -9.04 -16.01
C GLY A 482 11.27 -7.71 -16.53
N ALA A 483 9.94 -7.58 -16.53
CA ALA A 483 9.26 -6.34 -16.92
C ALA A 483 9.62 -5.17 -15.97
N MET A 484 9.69 -5.40 -14.65
CA MET A 484 10.15 -4.40 -13.68
C MET A 484 11.58 -3.94 -13.95
N ASN A 485 12.51 -4.87 -14.25
CA ASN A 485 13.90 -4.54 -14.54
C ASN A 485 14.05 -3.79 -15.87
N ASN A 486 13.36 -4.19 -16.94
CA ASN A 486 13.35 -3.44 -18.20
C ASN A 486 12.76 -2.04 -18.02
N ASN A 487 11.68 -1.93 -17.25
CA ASN A 487 11.07 -0.64 -16.94
C ASN A 487 12.05 0.25 -16.14
N ALA A 488 12.77 -0.32 -15.17
CA ALA A 488 13.78 0.42 -14.42
C ALA A 488 14.91 0.97 -15.31
N LYS A 489 15.40 0.17 -16.27
CA LYS A 489 16.37 0.61 -17.29
C LYS A 489 15.84 1.75 -18.15
N LEU A 490 14.59 1.65 -18.62
CA LEU A 490 13.94 2.72 -19.39
C LEU A 490 13.81 4.01 -18.56
N VAL A 491 13.37 3.90 -17.30
CA VAL A 491 13.23 5.07 -16.44
C VAL A 491 14.59 5.74 -16.23
N ALA A 492 15.64 4.99 -15.89
CA ALA A 492 16.99 5.55 -15.71
C ALA A 492 17.51 6.22 -17.00
N TYR A 493 17.25 5.64 -18.17
CA TYR A 493 17.55 6.26 -19.46
C TYR A 493 16.80 7.58 -19.66
N LEU A 494 15.51 7.63 -19.34
CA LEU A 494 14.70 8.86 -19.47
C LEU A 494 15.09 9.93 -18.46
N LEU A 495 15.50 9.55 -17.25
CA LEU A 495 16.00 10.50 -16.25
C LEU A 495 17.29 11.16 -16.73
N ASP A 496 18.23 10.38 -17.28
CA ASP A 496 19.46 10.90 -17.88
C ASP A 496 19.17 11.80 -19.09
N LEU A 497 18.31 11.34 -20.01
CA LEU A 497 17.95 12.07 -21.23
C LEU A 497 17.35 13.46 -20.95
N TYR A 498 16.54 13.56 -19.90
CA TYR A 498 15.82 14.79 -19.55
C TYR A 498 16.40 15.56 -18.36
N ASN A 499 17.56 15.14 -17.86
CA ASN A 499 18.21 15.71 -16.67
C ASN A 499 17.25 15.79 -15.47
N LEU A 500 16.53 14.70 -15.23
CA LEU A 500 15.60 14.51 -14.13
C LEU A 500 16.24 13.65 -13.03
N SER A 501 15.72 13.72 -11.80
CA SER A 501 16.20 12.93 -10.67
C SER A 501 15.14 11.93 -10.17
N MET A 502 15.47 11.14 -9.16
CA MET A 502 14.56 10.13 -8.60
C MET A 502 13.22 10.71 -8.13
N ILE A 503 13.17 11.98 -7.71
CA ILE A 503 11.92 12.66 -7.30
C ILE A 503 10.93 12.79 -8.47
N ASN A 504 11.42 12.77 -9.70
CA ASN A 504 10.64 12.94 -10.92
C ASN A 504 9.93 11.64 -11.37
N ILE A 505 10.13 10.53 -10.66
CA ILE A 505 9.42 9.28 -10.90
C ILE A 505 8.10 9.33 -10.13
N LYS A 506 6.98 9.09 -10.82
CA LYS A 506 5.64 9.08 -10.22
C LYS A 506 4.85 7.85 -10.66
N ARG A 507 3.88 7.47 -9.85
CA ARG A 507 2.83 6.51 -10.20
C ARG A 507 1.62 7.28 -10.71
N HIS A 508 0.77 6.65 -11.51
CA HIS A 508 -0.53 7.22 -11.83
C HIS A 508 -1.36 7.51 -10.55
N TYR A 509 -1.15 6.72 -9.50
CA TYR A 509 -1.70 7.00 -8.17
C TYR A 509 -1.35 8.39 -7.64
N ASP A 510 -0.10 8.83 -7.79
CA ASP A 510 0.35 10.14 -7.32
C ASP A 510 -0.29 11.29 -8.13
N SER A 511 -0.78 10.97 -9.34
CA SER A 511 -1.37 11.92 -10.28
C SER A 511 -2.86 12.14 -10.10
N VAL A 512 -3.66 11.12 -9.77
CA VAL A 512 -5.13 11.28 -9.61
C VAL A 512 -5.74 10.32 -8.58
N GLY A 513 -4.92 9.60 -7.80
CA GLY A 513 -5.37 8.62 -6.81
C GLY A 513 -5.84 7.28 -7.37
N LYS A 514 -5.71 7.06 -8.69
CA LYS A 514 -5.99 5.73 -9.30
C LYS A 514 -4.99 4.72 -8.76
N ILE A 515 -5.44 3.58 -8.24
CA ILE A 515 -4.56 2.48 -7.79
C ILE A 515 -3.86 1.85 -9.01
N CYS A 516 -2.80 2.52 -9.47
CA CYS A 516 -1.98 2.15 -10.62
C CYS A 516 -0.58 2.75 -10.42
N PRO A 517 0.50 1.95 -10.54
CA PRO A 517 0.56 0.53 -10.89
C PRO A 517 -0.06 -0.36 -9.79
N ASN A 518 -1.02 -1.21 -10.16
CA ASN A 518 -1.94 -1.87 -9.24
C ASN A 518 -1.25 -2.93 -8.38
N ILE A 519 -0.53 -3.85 -9.02
CA ILE A 519 0.23 -4.92 -8.38
C ILE A 519 1.32 -4.31 -7.51
N MET A 520 2.14 -3.42 -8.08
CA MET A 520 3.23 -2.76 -7.36
C MET A 520 2.77 -2.02 -6.09
N ILE A 521 1.62 -1.34 -6.12
CA ILE A 521 1.04 -0.67 -4.93
C ILE A 521 0.55 -1.71 -3.93
N ASN A 522 -0.30 -2.65 -4.34
CA ASN A 522 -0.91 -3.61 -3.40
C ASN A 522 0.08 -4.60 -2.81
N THR A 523 1.22 -4.81 -3.48
CA THR A 523 2.32 -5.65 -2.98
C THR A 523 3.40 -4.84 -2.26
N ASN A 524 3.27 -3.50 -2.23
CA ASN A 524 4.24 -2.56 -1.66
C ASN A 524 5.66 -2.71 -2.25
N ARG A 525 5.76 -2.96 -3.55
CA ARG A 525 7.03 -3.18 -4.26
C ARG A 525 7.53 -1.94 -5.00
N TYR A 526 6.96 -0.77 -4.70
CA TYR A 526 7.40 0.49 -5.33
C TYR A 526 8.83 0.86 -4.95
N TYR A 527 9.26 0.66 -3.69
CA TYR A 527 10.63 0.98 -3.28
C TYR A 527 11.65 -0.01 -3.83
N GLU A 528 11.26 -1.27 -4.01
CA GLU A 528 12.03 -2.24 -4.77
C GLU A 528 12.22 -1.77 -6.22
N PHE A 529 11.16 -1.31 -6.88
CA PHE A 529 11.27 -0.71 -8.21
C PHE A 529 12.21 0.51 -8.24
N LEU A 530 12.12 1.41 -7.26
CA LEU A 530 12.99 2.59 -7.18
C LEU A 530 14.46 2.21 -6.92
N GLU A 531 14.74 1.13 -6.20
CA GLU A 531 16.10 0.60 -6.05
C GLU A 531 16.65 0.07 -7.38
N LEU A 532 15.83 -0.62 -8.18
CA LEU A 532 16.22 -1.05 -9.53
C LEU A 532 16.55 0.16 -10.41
N VAL A 533 15.72 1.20 -10.39
CA VAL A 533 15.98 2.46 -11.13
C VAL A 533 17.25 3.13 -10.64
N SER A 534 17.43 3.23 -9.32
CA SER A 534 18.61 3.81 -8.69
C SER A 534 19.89 3.09 -9.13
N THR A 535 19.85 1.75 -9.19
CA THR A 535 20.97 0.93 -9.65
C THR A 535 21.34 1.27 -11.09
N GLU A 536 20.35 1.41 -11.98
CA GLU A 536 20.59 1.78 -13.37
C GLU A 536 21.05 3.24 -13.53
N VAL A 537 20.55 4.18 -12.72
CA VAL A 537 21.07 5.57 -12.68
C VAL A 537 22.55 5.59 -12.32
N LEU A 538 22.96 4.82 -11.31
CA LEU A 538 24.36 4.70 -10.93
C LEU A 538 25.21 4.01 -12.01
N ALA A 539 24.69 2.94 -12.63
CA ALA A 539 25.37 2.28 -13.73
C ALA A 539 25.62 3.23 -14.90
N ARG A 540 24.64 4.06 -15.27
CA ARG A 540 24.81 5.08 -16.31
C ARG A 540 25.82 6.16 -15.90
N LYS A 541 25.82 6.58 -14.64
CA LYS A 541 26.77 7.59 -14.13
C LYS A 541 28.21 7.07 -14.12
N TYR A 542 28.42 5.84 -13.66
CA TYR A 542 29.76 5.36 -13.35
C TYR A 542 30.32 4.32 -14.33
N LEU A 543 29.49 3.61 -15.09
CA LEU A 543 29.90 2.49 -15.94
C LEU A 543 29.74 2.74 -17.44
N LYS A 544 29.08 3.83 -17.87
CA LYS A 544 28.82 4.13 -19.29
C LYS A 544 30.10 4.20 -20.14
N ASP A 545 31.20 4.67 -19.54
CA ASP A 545 32.53 4.78 -20.13
C ASP A 545 33.52 3.68 -19.66
N ALA A 546 33.04 2.72 -18.86
CA ALA A 546 33.83 1.59 -18.38
C ALA A 546 33.72 0.39 -19.34
N THR A 547 34.71 -0.50 -19.29
CA THR A 547 34.57 -1.85 -19.83
C THR A 547 33.94 -2.73 -18.75
N VAL A 548 32.73 -3.23 -19.01
CA VAL A 548 31.99 -4.11 -18.10
C VAL A 548 31.77 -5.46 -18.77
N ASN A 549 32.31 -6.52 -18.17
CA ASN A 549 32.15 -7.88 -18.67
C ASN A 549 31.46 -8.74 -17.61
N TRP A 550 30.44 -9.47 -18.05
CA TRP A 550 29.77 -10.49 -17.26
C TRP A 550 30.01 -11.87 -17.85
N THR A 551 30.34 -12.83 -17.00
CA THR A 551 30.41 -14.26 -17.36
C THR A 551 29.47 -15.06 -16.48
N ILE A 552 28.86 -16.11 -17.03
CA ILE A 552 27.90 -16.98 -16.33
C ILE A 552 28.46 -18.41 -16.35
N SER A 553 28.55 -19.06 -15.19
CA SER A 553 29.13 -20.41 -15.09
C SER A 553 28.28 -21.50 -15.75
N ASP A 554 26.96 -21.38 -15.68
CA ASP A 554 26.01 -22.35 -16.24
C ASP A 554 24.80 -21.64 -16.88
N PRO A 555 24.97 -21.09 -18.10
CA PRO A 555 23.91 -20.35 -18.78
C PRO A 555 22.72 -21.25 -19.19
N ASP A 556 22.90 -22.58 -19.24
CA ASP A 556 21.83 -23.51 -19.60
C ASP A 556 20.73 -23.59 -18.53
N LEU A 557 21.01 -23.13 -17.31
CA LEU A 557 20.03 -22.98 -16.23
C LEU A 557 19.17 -21.72 -16.35
N LEU A 558 19.45 -20.86 -17.33
CA LEU A 558 18.84 -19.54 -17.46
C LEU A 558 18.08 -19.35 -18.77
N ILE A 559 17.16 -18.40 -18.76
CA ILE A 559 16.41 -17.92 -19.92
C ILE A 559 16.86 -16.47 -20.14
N PRO A 560 17.51 -16.14 -21.27
CA PRO A 560 17.83 -14.75 -21.59
C PRO A 560 16.54 -13.98 -21.87
N LEU A 561 16.38 -12.85 -21.18
CA LEU A 561 15.32 -11.87 -21.38
C LEU A 561 15.88 -10.65 -22.14
N GLY A 562 15.17 -9.53 -22.14
CA GLY A 562 15.63 -8.29 -22.75
C GLY A 562 16.78 -7.63 -21.97
N ASN A 563 17.63 -6.85 -22.65
CA ASN A 563 18.56 -5.89 -22.02
C ASN A 563 19.49 -6.44 -20.93
N GLY A 564 20.05 -7.65 -21.10
CA GLY A 564 21.00 -8.24 -20.15
C GLY A 564 20.34 -8.83 -18.89
N ILE A 565 19.04 -9.07 -18.94
CA ILE A 565 18.26 -9.68 -17.88
C ILE A 565 18.18 -11.19 -18.12
N TYR A 566 18.23 -11.99 -17.05
CA TYR A 566 18.13 -13.45 -17.13
C TYR A 566 17.15 -13.96 -16.08
N ALA A 567 16.23 -14.84 -16.49
CA ALA A 567 15.36 -15.58 -15.58
C ALA A 567 15.90 -16.98 -15.29
N SER A 568 15.70 -17.49 -14.07
CA SER A 568 16.00 -18.88 -13.74
C SER A 568 15.02 -19.85 -14.40
N LYS A 569 15.51 -21.02 -14.82
CA LYS A 569 14.63 -22.16 -15.15
C LYS A 569 14.25 -22.89 -13.87
N PRO A 570 12.99 -23.32 -13.69
CA PRO A 570 12.59 -24.16 -12.56
C PRO A 570 13.50 -25.38 -12.38
N GLN A 571 13.93 -25.64 -11.16
CA GLN A 571 14.78 -26.77 -10.81
C GLN A 571 14.11 -27.67 -9.77
N THR A 572 14.37 -28.97 -9.80
CA THR A 572 13.86 -29.91 -8.78
C THR A 572 14.67 -29.91 -7.50
N GLU A 573 15.93 -29.46 -7.57
CA GLU A 573 16.86 -29.34 -6.45
C GLU A 573 17.61 -28.01 -6.57
N ALA A 574 18.21 -27.54 -5.48
CA ALA A 574 18.94 -26.27 -5.49
C ALA A 574 20.13 -26.34 -6.46
N LYS A 575 20.33 -25.28 -7.25
CA LYS A 575 21.48 -25.11 -8.15
C LYS A 575 22.15 -23.78 -7.86
N GLU A 576 23.48 -23.74 -7.90
CA GLU A 576 24.27 -22.50 -7.78
C GLU A 576 24.72 -22.07 -9.18
N VAL A 577 24.50 -20.79 -9.51
CA VAL A 577 25.06 -20.16 -10.71
C VAL A 577 26.03 -19.08 -10.26
N ILE A 578 27.25 -19.10 -10.79
CA ILE A 578 28.26 -18.08 -10.53
C ILE A 578 28.20 -17.06 -11.67
N PHE A 579 27.98 -15.79 -11.30
CA PHE A 579 28.09 -14.65 -12.19
C PHE A 579 29.38 -13.91 -11.86
N THR A 580 30.30 -13.82 -12.82
CA THR A 580 31.56 -13.10 -12.65
C THR A 580 31.43 -11.73 -13.29
N LEU A 581 31.71 -10.68 -12.52
CA LEU A 581 31.77 -9.29 -12.97
C LEU A 581 33.23 -8.82 -13.00
N ASP A 582 33.67 -8.38 -14.17
CA ASP A 582 34.92 -7.66 -14.36
C ASP A 582 34.61 -6.24 -14.84
N VAL A 583 35.13 -5.22 -14.14
CA VAL A 583 34.99 -3.81 -14.52
C VAL A 583 36.37 -3.17 -14.65
N VAL A 584 36.59 -2.44 -15.74
CA VAL A 584 37.79 -1.61 -15.93
C VAL A 584 37.35 -0.19 -16.31
N LYS A 585 37.74 0.80 -15.49
CA LYS A 585 37.47 2.22 -15.73
C LYS A 585 38.74 3.04 -15.47
N GLY A 586 39.40 3.48 -16.53
CA GLY A 586 40.71 4.14 -16.38
C GLY A 586 41.72 3.22 -15.71
N SER A 587 42.21 3.60 -14.52
CA SER A 587 43.09 2.76 -13.69
C SER A 587 42.36 1.87 -12.70
N TYR A 588 41.06 2.09 -12.46
CA TYR A 588 40.26 1.28 -11.55
C TYR A 588 39.93 -0.07 -12.18
N THR A 589 40.10 -1.13 -11.40
CA THR A 589 39.76 -2.50 -11.79
C THR A 589 38.98 -3.18 -10.67
N PHE A 590 37.90 -3.86 -11.01
CA PHE A 590 37.09 -4.62 -10.07
C PHE A 590 36.82 -6.02 -10.60
N HIS A 591 36.82 -6.99 -9.71
CA HIS A 591 36.51 -8.38 -10.01
C HIS A 591 35.66 -8.96 -8.87
N LYS A 592 34.53 -9.60 -9.20
CA LYS A 592 33.71 -10.31 -8.22
C LYS A 592 32.95 -11.48 -8.82
N ASP A 593 33.00 -12.61 -8.12
CA ASP A 593 32.09 -13.73 -8.31
C ASP A 593 30.87 -13.60 -7.39
N PHE A 594 29.68 -13.51 -7.97
CA PHE A 594 28.40 -13.60 -7.27
C PHE A 594 27.87 -15.01 -7.37
N LYS A 595 27.59 -15.61 -6.22
CA LYS A 595 26.93 -16.90 -6.13
C LYS A 595 25.44 -16.66 -5.94
N VAL A 596 24.66 -17.02 -6.94
CA VAL A 596 23.20 -16.86 -6.91
C VAL A 596 22.56 -18.24 -6.93
N THR A 597 21.71 -18.51 -5.93
CA THR A 597 21.05 -19.80 -5.77
C THR A 597 19.72 -19.82 -6.52
N ILE A 598 19.52 -20.82 -7.37
CA ILE A 598 18.21 -21.22 -7.87
C ILE A 598 17.65 -22.24 -6.89
N ASN A 599 16.66 -21.82 -6.10
CA ASN A 599 15.99 -22.70 -5.15
C ASN A 599 15.09 -23.72 -5.89
N PRO A 600 14.77 -24.87 -5.25
CA PRO A 600 13.82 -25.81 -5.81
C PRO A 600 12.46 -25.17 -6.10
N SER A 601 11.89 -25.51 -7.25
CA SER A 601 10.59 -25.04 -7.72
C SER A 601 9.49 -25.27 -6.71
N ASP A 602 8.59 -24.29 -6.58
CA ASP A 602 7.42 -24.41 -5.71
C ASP A 602 6.29 -25.21 -6.38
N SER A 603 6.36 -25.44 -7.69
CA SER A 603 5.38 -26.21 -8.46
C SER A 603 5.31 -27.72 -8.11
N GLY A 604 6.21 -28.19 -7.24
CA GLY A 604 6.23 -29.56 -6.71
C GLY A 604 5.77 -29.73 -5.25
N LYS A 605 5.24 -28.68 -4.61
CA LYS A 605 4.80 -28.68 -3.20
C LYS A 605 3.29 -28.60 -3.02
#